data_AF-A0A9J6C3S8-F1
#
_entry.id   AF-A0A9J6C3S8-F1
#
_cell.length_a   1.000
_cell.length_b   1.000
_cell.length_c   1.000
_cell.angle_alpha   90.00
_cell.angle_beta   90.00
_cell.angle_gamma   90.00
#
_symmetry.space_group_name_H-M   'P 1'
#
loop_
_entity.id
_entity.type
_entity.pdbx_description
1 polymer ?
#
loop_
_entity_poly.entity_id
_entity_poly.type
_entity_poly.pdbx_seq_one_letter_code
_entity_poly.pdbx_strand_id
1 'polypeptide(L)'
;MITQRVREFLDNCDQIVNQAVFKSRENQDWRKFEMEMLSIELIVMEKMKKNCRAHLIGLHRIGLSTDSENVHLLLDIGDTYYDKADLEKYAGQILLLNEFMKVDENWKVLKVYLGSPAIKCVYKETNQVFLIIISNGYKAQLSKTIGHLFKIQSPEILNFYHFLRIYIIDLGEIRLKHFQIIIMIIFYLQKHDFLPSILDIQSGVREVLIDGTPVQCDSNRLLKHYHGTRKMNNYKDHIYPFFKFYKKFNFPQRIIDLHRAIDIKLEDYSCRSFWRFNVMNSVVLDFEQNASNTVREEDIEDFVELCIASCDLFRDY
;
A
#
# COMPACT_ATOMS: atom_id res chain seq x y z
N MET A 1 10.24 21.38 18.15
CA MET A 1 9.77 21.43 19.55
C MET A 1 9.00 20.14 19.82
N ILE A 2 9.45 19.29 20.75
CA ILE A 2 8.72 18.05 21.06
C ILE A 2 7.42 18.44 21.73
N THR A 3 6.28 18.15 21.10
CA THR A 3 4.96 18.42 21.68
C THR A 3 4.70 17.47 22.85
N GLN A 4 3.82 17.86 23.76
CA GLN A 4 3.39 17.00 24.87
C GLN A 4 2.86 15.65 24.35
N ARG A 5 2.10 15.65 23.25
CA ARG A 5 1.58 14.45 22.56
C ARG A 5 2.71 13.51 22.11
N VAL A 6 3.82 14.04 21.59
CA VAL A 6 4.96 13.22 21.17
C VAL A 6 5.64 12.58 22.38
N ARG A 7 5.81 13.30 23.49
CA ARG A 7 6.37 12.71 24.73
C ARG A 7 5.51 11.58 25.25
N GLU A 8 4.20 11.82 25.38
CA GLU A 8 3.23 10.82 25.84
C GLU A 8 3.23 9.57 24.95
N PHE A 9 3.34 9.75 23.63
CA PHE A 9 3.51 8.63 22.70
C PHE A 9 4.80 7.85 22.96
N LEU A 10 5.94 8.54 23.11
CA LEU A 10 7.22 7.87 23.32
C LEU A 10 7.29 7.12 24.65
N ASP A 11 6.69 7.68 25.71
CA ASP A 11 6.60 7.05 27.04
C ASP A 11 5.75 5.77 27.00
N ASN A 12 4.78 5.68 26.09
CA ASN A 12 3.84 4.54 25.96
C ASN A 12 3.98 3.78 24.63
N CYS A 13 5.08 3.98 23.92
CA CYS A 13 5.22 3.60 22.51
C CYS A 13 4.93 2.12 22.29
N ASP A 14 5.51 1.23 23.10
CA ASP A 14 5.37 -0.21 22.92
C ASP A 14 3.92 -0.67 23.07
N GLN A 15 3.20 -0.14 24.06
CA GLN A 15 1.80 -0.46 24.26
C GLN A 15 0.95 0.00 23.06
N ILE A 16 1.15 1.24 22.61
CA ILE A 16 0.39 1.84 21.51
C ILE A 16 0.66 1.08 20.20
N VAL A 17 1.93 0.81 19.89
CA VAL A 17 2.34 0.07 18.68
C VAL A 17 1.80 -1.36 18.71
N ASN A 18 1.94 -2.07 19.83
CA ASN A 18 1.43 -3.44 19.96
C ASN A 18 -0.09 -3.51 19.81
N GLN A 19 -0.83 -2.54 20.36
CA GLN A 19 -2.28 -2.44 20.15
C GLN A 19 -2.63 -2.20 18.68
N ALA A 20 -1.89 -1.33 17.99
CA ALA A 20 -2.10 -1.07 16.57
C ALA A 20 -1.81 -2.31 15.69
N VAL A 21 -0.76 -3.06 16.01
CA VAL A 21 -0.39 -4.32 15.34
C VAL A 21 -1.43 -5.41 15.58
N PHE A 22 -1.95 -5.50 16.81
CA PHE A 22 -3.00 -6.46 17.14
C PHE A 22 -4.26 -6.18 16.30
N LYS A 23 -4.73 -4.92 16.28
CA LYS A 23 -5.90 -4.51 15.48
C LYS A 23 -5.69 -4.73 13.98
N SER A 24 -4.53 -4.40 13.43
CA SER A 24 -4.28 -4.57 11.99
C SER A 24 -4.27 -6.03 11.56
N ARG A 25 -3.86 -6.94 12.45
CA ARG A 25 -3.98 -8.40 12.23
C ARG A 25 -5.42 -8.87 12.29
N GLU A 26 -6.21 -8.37 13.25
CA GLU A 26 -7.65 -8.68 13.29
C GLU A 26 -8.35 -8.19 12.02
N ASN A 27 -7.97 -7.04 11.49
CA ASN A 27 -8.53 -6.47 10.26
C ASN A 27 -8.00 -7.14 8.98
N GLN A 28 -6.98 -8.01 9.08
CA GLN A 28 -6.50 -8.80 7.94
C GLN A 28 -7.42 -9.98 7.59
N ASP A 29 -8.30 -10.39 8.51
CA ASP A 29 -9.20 -11.53 8.28
C ASP A 29 -10.25 -11.20 7.20
N TRP A 30 -9.95 -11.65 5.97
CA TRP A 30 -10.79 -11.41 4.80
C TRP A 30 -12.19 -12.02 4.93
N ARG A 31 -12.37 -13.04 5.78
CA ARG A 31 -13.67 -13.70 5.98
C ARG A 31 -14.71 -12.74 6.55
N LYS A 32 -14.27 -11.69 7.24
CA LYS A 32 -15.14 -10.61 7.73
C LYS A 32 -15.83 -9.83 6.61
N PHE A 33 -15.32 -9.92 5.38
CA PHE A 33 -15.83 -9.21 4.21
C PHE A 33 -16.42 -10.14 3.15
N GLU A 34 -16.54 -11.44 3.45
CA GLU A 34 -16.97 -12.46 2.47
C GLU A 34 -18.40 -12.19 1.96
N MET A 35 -19.30 -11.78 2.85
CA MET A 35 -20.68 -11.45 2.48
C MET A 35 -20.75 -10.23 1.56
N GLU A 36 -20.01 -9.17 1.85
CA GLU A 36 -19.95 -7.97 1.00
C GLU A 36 -19.31 -8.26 -0.35
N MET A 37 -18.25 -9.09 -0.38
CA MET A 37 -17.61 -9.53 -1.62
C MET A 37 -18.57 -10.36 -2.48
N LEU A 38 -19.29 -11.33 -1.90
CA LEU A 38 -20.28 -12.13 -2.63
C LEU A 38 -21.45 -11.27 -3.12
N SER A 39 -21.92 -10.32 -2.30
CA SER A 39 -22.99 -9.39 -2.67
C SER A 39 -22.64 -8.59 -3.92
N ILE A 40 -21.44 -8.00 -3.99
CA ILE A 40 -21.04 -7.22 -5.17
C ILE A 40 -20.77 -8.11 -6.40
N GLU A 41 -20.22 -9.31 -6.20
CA GLU A 41 -20.04 -10.29 -7.27
C GLU A 41 -21.40 -10.67 -7.89
N LEU A 42 -22.42 -10.93 -7.07
CA LEU A 42 -23.78 -11.24 -7.51
C LEU A 42 -24.40 -10.11 -8.32
N ILE A 43 -24.25 -8.85 -7.89
CA ILE A 43 -24.73 -7.69 -8.67
C ILE A 43 -24.12 -7.70 -10.09
N VAL A 44 -22.81 -7.91 -10.20
CA VAL A 44 -22.13 -7.97 -11.51
C VAL A 44 -22.62 -9.17 -12.33
N MET A 45 -22.66 -10.36 -11.74
CA MET A 45 -23.07 -11.59 -12.44
C MET A 45 -24.52 -11.50 -12.94
N GLU A 46 -25.44 -11.02 -12.10
CA GLU A 46 -26.86 -10.97 -12.44
C GLU A 46 -27.20 -9.81 -13.37
N LYS A 47 -26.62 -8.63 -13.16
CA LYS A 47 -27.02 -7.40 -13.87
C LYS A 47 -26.13 -7.09 -15.07
N MET A 48 -24.82 -7.32 -14.97
CA MET A 48 -23.89 -7.13 -16.10
C MET A 48 -23.75 -8.39 -16.96
N LYS A 49 -24.25 -9.55 -16.51
CA LYS A 49 -24.16 -10.84 -17.22
C LYS A 49 -22.71 -11.24 -17.53
N LYS A 50 -21.81 -11.00 -16.58
CA LYS A 50 -20.38 -11.31 -16.68
C LYS A 50 -19.91 -12.05 -15.45
N ASN A 51 -18.97 -12.98 -15.63
CA ASN A 51 -18.23 -13.55 -14.51
C ASN A 51 -17.58 -12.42 -13.70
N CYS A 52 -17.57 -12.55 -12.38
CA CYS A 52 -16.98 -11.56 -11.50
C CYS A 52 -16.23 -12.26 -10.37
N ARG A 53 -15.08 -11.72 -10.00
CA ARG A 53 -14.39 -12.08 -8.77
C ARG A 53 -13.91 -10.83 -8.05
N ALA A 54 -14.26 -10.72 -6.78
CA ALA A 54 -13.76 -9.71 -5.88
C ALA A 54 -12.44 -10.17 -5.25
N HIS A 55 -11.49 -9.25 -5.16
CA HIS A 55 -10.22 -9.46 -4.49
C HIS A 55 -10.02 -8.39 -3.44
N LEU A 56 -9.79 -8.80 -2.18
CA LEU A 56 -9.34 -7.88 -1.14
C LEU A 56 -7.92 -7.40 -1.45
N ILE A 57 -7.74 -6.08 -1.50
CA ILE A 57 -6.45 -5.43 -1.78
C ILE A 57 -6.11 -4.38 -0.71
N GLY A 58 -4.94 -3.75 -0.82
CA GLY A 58 -4.55 -2.64 0.04
C GLY A 58 -4.22 -3.06 1.48
N LEU A 59 -4.42 -2.13 2.42
CA LEU A 59 -3.94 -2.25 3.80
C LEU A 59 -4.58 -3.41 4.56
N HIS A 60 -5.87 -3.67 4.35
CA HIS A 60 -6.56 -4.83 4.89
C HIS A 60 -5.92 -6.14 4.40
N ARG A 61 -5.61 -6.26 3.11
CA ARG A 61 -4.93 -7.46 2.56
C ARG A 61 -3.53 -7.65 3.13
N ILE A 62 -2.78 -6.56 3.29
CA ILE A 62 -1.40 -6.58 3.79
C ILE A 62 -1.35 -6.86 5.30
N GLY A 63 -2.40 -6.50 6.05
CA GLY A 63 -2.46 -6.60 7.51
C GLY A 63 -1.90 -5.35 8.20
N LEU A 64 -2.20 -4.18 7.65
CA LEU A 64 -1.71 -2.87 8.11
C LEU A 64 -2.85 -1.88 8.41
N SER A 65 -4.11 -2.31 8.28
CA SER A 65 -5.25 -1.42 8.35
C SER A 65 -5.68 -1.06 9.77
N THR A 66 -6.34 0.08 9.89
CA THR A 66 -7.03 0.52 11.11
C THR A 66 -8.54 0.52 10.91
N ASP A 67 -9.28 0.59 12.01
CA ASP A 67 -10.76 0.55 12.02
C ASP A 67 -11.40 1.72 11.25
N SER A 68 -10.64 2.78 10.98
CA SER A 68 -11.08 3.98 10.25
C SER A 68 -10.83 3.92 8.73
N GLU A 69 -10.10 2.92 8.24
CA GLU A 69 -9.74 2.85 6.83
C GLU A 69 -10.83 2.18 5.98
N ASN A 70 -10.95 2.62 4.72
CA ASN A 70 -11.86 1.95 3.80
C ASN A 70 -11.32 0.55 3.45
N VAL A 71 -12.22 -0.41 3.25
CA VAL A 71 -11.88 -1.71 2.67
C VAL A 71 -11.75 -1.55 1.17
N HIS A 72 -10.63 -1.98 0.58
CA HIS A 72 -10.40 -1.85 -0.85
C HIS A 72 -10.65 -3.19 -1.56
N LEU A 73 -11.54 -3.20 -2.55
CA LEU A 73 -11.84 -4.36 -3.37
C LEU A 73 -11.43 -4.09 -4.82
N LEU A 74 -10.79 -5.06 -5.45
CA LEU A 74 -10.62 -5.11 -6.90
C LEU A 74 -11.65 -6.08 -7.47
N LEU A 75 -12.47 -5.64 -8.43
CA LEU A 75 -13.34 -6.53 -9.18
C LEU A 75 -12.68 -6.92 -10.50
N ASP A 76 -12.45 -8.22 -10.67
CA ASP A 76 -12.13 -8.81 -11.96
C ASP A 76 -13.42 -9.20 -12.68
N ILE A 77 -13.76 -8.49 -13.76
CA ILE A 77 -15.03 -8.65 -14.47
C ILE A 77 -14.79 -9.19 -15.87
N GLY A 78 -15.20 -10.45 -16.10
CA GLY A 78 -15.04 -11.15 -17.36
C GLY A 78 -13.62 -11.69 -17.59
N ASP A 79 -12.98 -12.18 -16.53
CA ASP A 79 -11.66 -12.84 -16.57
C ASP A 79 -10.54 -11.94 -17.12
N THR A 80 -10.59 -10.66 -16.76
CA THR A 80 -9.70 -9.58 -17.22
C THR A 80 -8.46 -9.38 -16.33
N TYR A 81 -8.25 -10.26 -15.35
CA TYR A 81 -7.17 -10.13 -14.36
C TYR A 81 -5.80 -9.93 -15.00
N TYR A 82 -5.52 -10.59 -16.12
CA TYR A 82 -4.22 -10.53 -16.80
C TYR A 82 -4.22 -9.63 -18.03
N ASP A 83 -5.32 -8.90 -18.29
CA ASP A 83 -5.43 -8.00 -19.44
C ASP A 83 -4.47 -6.81 -19.30
N LYS A 84 -4.14 -6.23 -20.46
CA LYS A 84 -3.62 -4.87 -20.53
C LYS A 84 -4.63 -3.89 -19.92
N ALA A 85 -4.12 -2.88 -19.22
CA ALA A 85 -4.99 -1.87 -18.64
C ALA A 85 -5.75 -1.08 -19.73
N ASP A 86 -7.06 -1.00 -19.58
CA ASP A 86 -7.96 -0.27 -20.48
C ASP A 86 -8.87 0.64 -19.66
N LEU A 87 -8.46 1.90 -19.53
CA LEU A 87 -9.12 2.89 -18.68
C LEU A 87 -10.56 3.18 -19.14
N GLU A 88 -10.80 3.24 -20.44
CA GLU A 88 -12.12 3.53 -21.00
C GLU A 88 -13.09 2.37 -20.74
N LYS A 89 -12.64 1.12 -20.98
CA LYS A 89 -13.38 -0.09 -20.63
C LYS A 89 -13.74 -0.11 -19.16
N TYR A 90 -12.78 0.13 -18.27
CA TYR A 90 -13.01 0.11 -16.82
C TYR A 90 -13.93 1.25 -16.35
N ALA A 91 -13.79 2.46 -16.90
CA ALA A 91 -14.67 3.59 -16.59
C ALA A 91 -16.13 3.29 -16.99
N GLY A 92 -16.36 2.71 -18.17
CA GLY A 92 -17.69 2.27 -18.61
C GLY A 92 -18.30 1.21 -17.67
N GLN A 93 -17.50 0.25 -17.20
CA GLN A 93 -17.94 -0.76 -16.24
C GLN A 93 -18.29 -0.16 -14.87
N ILE A 94 -17.52 0.82 -14.39
CA ILE A 94 -17.81 1.53 -13.13
C ILE A 94 -19.12 2.32 -13.22
N LEU A 95 -19.38 3.01 -14.33
CA LEU A 95 -20.64 3.74 -14.51
C LEU A 95 -21.83 2.80 -14.48
N LEU A 96 -21.73 1.65 -15.18
CA LEU A 96 -22.78 0.64 -15.18
C LEU A 96 -23.00 0.03 -13.79
N LEU A 97 -21.92 -0.31 -13.08
CA LEU A 97 -21.99 -0.84 -11.72
C LEU A 97 -22.65 0.16 -10.77
N ASN A 98 -22.31 1.44 -10.86
CA ASN A 98 -22.91 2.50 -10.07
C ASN A 98 -24.43 2.58 -10.26
N GLU A 99 -24.94 2.45 -11.50
CA GLU A 99 -26.39 2.46 -11.73
C GLU A 99 -27.09 1.27 -11.07
N PHE A 100 -26.48 0.09 -11.07
CA PHE A 100 -27.02 -1.08 -10.37
C PHE A 100 -26.94 -0.94 -8.85
N MET A 101 -25.84 -0.40 -8.32
CA MET A 101 -25.68 -0.20 -6.87
C MET A 101 -26.60 0.88 -6.30
N LYS A 102 -27.06 1.85 -7.10
CA LYS A 102 -28.00 2.90 -6.64
C LYS A 102 -29.38 2.34 -6.28
N VAL A 103 -29.81 1.28 -6.95
CA VAL A 103 -31.11 0.63 -6.71
C VAL A 103 -31.01 -0.58 -5.79
N ASP A 104 -29.79 -0.95 -5.40
CA ASP A 104 -29.55 -2.06 -4.47
C ASP A 104 -29.88 -1.68 -3.02
N GLU A 105 -30.55 -2.58 -2.31
CA GLU A 105 -31.00 -2.33 -0.94
C GLU A 105 -29.88 -2.44 0.10
N ASN A 106 -28.79 -3.15 -0.19
CA ASN A 106 -27.67 -3.37 0.72
C ASN A 106 -26.58 -2.32 0.57
N TRP A 107 -26.46 -1.71 -0.60
CA TRP A 107 -25.39 -0.74 -0.88
C TRP A 107 -25.87 0.71 -0.92
N LYS A 108 -25.00 1.63 -0.48
CA LYS A 108 -25.16 3.08 -0.66
C LYS A 108 -23.92 3.65 -1.34
N VAL A 109 -24.07 4.15 -2.56
CA VAL A 109 -23.00 4.84 -3.28
C VAL A 109 -22.76 6.22 -2.65
N LEU A 110 -21.49 6.52 -2.34
CA LEU A 110 -21.06 7.82 -1.82
C LEU A 110 -20.42 8.69 -2.91
N LYS A 111 -19.56 8.09 -3.74
CA LYS A 111 -18.80 8.81 -4.77
C LYS A 111 -18.30 7.87 -5.86
N VAL A 112 -18.22 8.37 -7.10
CA VAL A 112 -17.64 7.68 -8.26
C VAL A 112 -16.38 8.42 -8.73
N TYR A 113 -15.36 7.67 -9.12
CA TYR A 113 -14.08 8.17 -9.64
C TYR A 113 -13.82 7.55 -11.01
N LEU A 114 -13.61 8.37 -12.04
CA LEU A 114 -13.43 7.89 -13.42
C LEU A 114 -11.95 7.85 -13.88
N GLY A 115 -11.10 8.77 -13.42
CA GLY A 115 -9.66 8.77 -13.76
C GLY A 115 -8.87 7.60 -13.15
N SER A 116 -9.39 7.01 -12.08
CA SER A 116 -9.03 5.68 -11.60
C SER A 116 -10.34 4.97 -11.27
N PRO A 117 -10.90 4.19 -12.21
CA PRO A 117 -12.23 3.62 -12.16
C PRO A 117 -12.51 2.96 -10.80
N ALA A 118 -13.29 3.66 -9.98
CA ALA A 118 -13.62 3.23 -8.63
C ALA A 118 -14.95 3.83 -8.14
N ILE A 119 -15.59 3.13 -7.20
CA ILE A 119 -16.78 3.57 -6.48
C ILE A 119 -16.47 3.51 -4.98
N LYS A 120 -16.67 4.61 -4.27
CA LYS A 120 -16.73 4.62 -2.81
C LYS A 120 -18.18 4.43 -2.39
N CYS A 121 -18.44 3.43 -1.56
CA CYS A 121 -19.76 3.03 -1.12
C CYS A 121 -19.74 2.52 0.32
N VAL A 122 -20.93 2.36 0.90
CA VAL A 122 -21.15 1.77 2.22
C VAL A 122 -22.03 0.55 2.07
N TYR A 123 -21.66 -0.56 2.71
CA TYR A 123 -22.56 -1.68 2.92
C TYR A 123 -23.43 -1.38 4.15
N LYS A 124 -24.75 -1.28 3.98
CA LYS A 124 -25.66 -0.67 4.97
C LYS A 124 -25.73 -1.45 6.28
N GLU A 125 -25.68 -2.79 6.22
CA GLU A 125 -25.80 -3.65 7.40
C GLU A 125 -24.64 -3.46 8.38
N THR A 126 -23.40 -3.45 7.86
CA THR A 126 -22.18 -3.33 8.67
C THR A 126 -21.70 -1.88 8.81
N ASN A 127 -22.29 -0.96 8.05
CA ASN A 127 -21.85 0.43 7.90
C ASN A 127 -20.36 0.54 7.47
N GLN A 128 -19.80 -0.53 6.90
CA GLN A 128 -18.41 -0.57 6.47
C GLN A 128 -18.26 0.18 5.14
N VAL A 129 -17.25 1.04 5.07
CA VAL A 129 -16.94 1.81 3.88
C VAL A 129 -16.00 1.02 2.98
N PHE A 130 -16.39 0.90 1.71
CA PHE A 130 -15.62 0.23 0.66
C PHE A 130 -15.18 1.21 -0.42
N LEU A 131 -13.99 0.96 -0.97
CA LEU A 131 -13.55 1.50 -2.25
C LEU A 131 -13.42 0.34 -3.23
N ILE A 132 -14.42 0.20 -4.09
CA ILE A 132 -14.49 -0.82 -5.13
C ILE A 132 -13.78 -0.28 -6.37
N ILE A 133 -12.80 -1.01 -6.89
CA ILE A 133 -11.95 -0.62 -8.00
C ILE A 133 -12.14 -1.62 -9.13
N ILE A 134 -12.22 -1.14 -10.36
CA ILE A 134 -12.18 -1.99 -11.55
C ILE A 134 -10.87 -1.68 -12.29
N SER A 135 -10.01 -2.68 -12.40
CA SER A 135 -8.76 -2.64 -13.17
C SER A 135 -8.30 -4.08 -13.47
N ASN A 136 -7.14 -4.25 -14.11
CA ASN A 136 -6.47 -5.54 -14.12
C ASN A 136 -5.96 -5.94 -12.71
N GLY A 137 -5.44 -7.16 -12.60
CA GLY A 137 -5.02 -7.84 -11.37
C GLY A 137 -3.80 -7.25 -10.66
N TYR A 138 -3.22 -6.20 -11.21
CA TYR A 138 -1.94 -5.67 -10.77
C TYR A 138 -1.94 -5.16 -9.32
N LYS A 139 -2.97 -4.40 -8.92
CA LYS A 139 -3.10 -3.92 -7.52
C LYS A 139 -3.24 -5.06 -6.51
N ALA A 140 -3.84 -6.17 -6.94
CA ALA A 140 -3.94 -7.36 -6.11
C ALA A 140 -2.58 -8.07 -5.97
N GLN A 141 -1.81 -8.18 -7.05
CA GLN A 141 -0.44 -8.72 -6.99
C GLN A 141 0.52 -7.81 -6.21
N LEU A 142 0.36 -6.48 -6.30
CA LEU A 142 1.08 -5.52 -5.46
C LEU A 142 0.85 -5.81 -3.98
N SER A 143 -0.42 -5.91 -3.59
CA SER A 143 -0.82 -6.13 -2.21
C SER A 143 -0.31 -7.49 -1.70
N LYS A 144 -0.35 -8.53 -2.54
CA LYS A 144 0.21 -9.85 -2.22
C LYS A 144 1.73 -9.78 -2.01
N THR A 145 2.43 -9.08 -2.88
CA THR A 145 3.89 -8.94 -2.85
C THR A 145 4.35 -8.15 -1.63
N ILE A 146 3.72 -7.01 -1.34
CA ILE A 146 4.01 -6.22 -0.14
C ILE A 146 3.65 -7.02 1.12
N GLY A 147 2.49 -7.69 1.14
CA GLY A 147 2.12 -8.59 2.23
C GLY A 147 3.16 -9.67 2.50
N HIS A 148 3.77 -10.21 1.44
CA HIS A 148 4.87 -11.16 1.58
C HIS A 148 6.12 -10.54 2.22
N LEU A 149 6.56 -9.36 1.76
CA LEU A 149 7.70 -8.64 2.35
C LEU A 149 7.49 -8.34 3.84
N PHE A 150 6.28 -7.95 4.23
CA PHE A 150 5.93 -7.74 5.64
C PHE A 150 5.89 -9.06 6.42
N LYS A 151 5.38 -10.13 5.82
CA LYS A 151 5.33 -11.45 6.45
C LYS A 151 6.72 -12.00 6.78
N ILE A 152 7.70 -11.86 5.89
CA ILE A 152 9.04 -12.45 6.11
C ILE A 152 9.85 -11.74 7.20
N GLN A 153 9.53 -10.48 7.55
CA GLN A 153 10.16 -9.71 8.64
C GLN A 153 9.22 -9.48 9.84
N SER A 154 8.10 -10.20 9.91
CA SER A 154 7.18 -10.09 11.04
C SER A 154 7.78 -10.69 12.33
N PRO A 155 7.47 -10.12 13.52
CA PRO A 155 6.57 -8.99 13.75
C PRO A 155 7.23 -7.62 13.60
N GLU A 156 8.55 -7.54 13.60
CA GLU A 156 9.27 -6.27 13.74
C GLU A 156 8.92 -5.24 12.65
N ILE A 157 8.73 -5.65 11.40
CA ILE A 157 8.35 -4.72 10.34
C ILE A 157 6.93 -4.14 10.52
N LEU A 158 6.02 -4.90 11.14
CA LEU A 158 4.69 -4.39 11.50
C LEU A 158 4.81 -3.33 12.59
N ASN A 159 5.59 -3.62 13.64
CA ASN A 159 5.87 -2.67 14.72
C ASN A 159 6.48 -1.38 14.15
N PHE A 160 7.43 -1.54 13.22
CA PHE A 160 8.11 -0.41 12.58
C PHE A 160 7.14 0.46 11.78
N TYR A 161 6.29 -0.15 10.95
CA TYR A 161 5.27 0.58 10.19
C TYR A 161 4.29 1.32 11.11
N HIS A 162 3.76 0.66 12.14
CA HIS A 162 2.80 1.28 13.03
C HIS A 162 3.42 2.43 13.84
N PHE A 163 4.67 2.29 14.29
CA PHE A 163 5.43 3.39 14.89
C PHE A 163 5.51 4.58 13.92
N LEU A 164 6.00 4.35 12.70
CA LEU A 164 6.22 5.42 11.73
C LEU A 164 4.91 6.07 11.28
N ARG A 165 3.85 5.29 11.07
CA ARG A 165 2.53 5.81 10.73
C ARG A 165 2.01 6.76 11.82
N ILE A 166 2.03 6.32 13.07
CA ILE A 166 1.55 7.14 14.19
C ILE A 166 2.41 8.40 14.34
N TYR A 167 3.73 8.23 14.33
CA TYR A 167 4.64 9.34 14.54
C TYR A 167 4.59 10.37 13.39
N ILE A 168 4.57 9.93 12.13
CA ILE A 168 4.62 10.81 10.96
C ILE A 168 3.24 11.39 10.63
N ILE A 169 2.19 10.55 10.57
CA ILE A 169 0.86 10.96 10.12
C ILE A 169 0.03 11.50 11.28
N ASP A 170 -0.09 10.75 12.37
CA ASP A 170 -1.06 11.05 13.43
C ASP A 170 -0.56 12.16 14.39
N LEU A 171 0.76 12.23 14.61
CA LEU A 171 1.42 13.18 15.52
C LEU A 171 2.19 14.28 14.80
N GLY A 172 2.93 13.91 13.75
CA GLY A 172 3.67 14.84 12.91
C GLY A 172 2.78 15.62 11.93
N GLU A 173 1.53 15.17 11.74
CA GLU A 173 0.53 15.77 10.85
C GLU A 173 1.02 15.91 9.41
N ILE A 174 2.00 15.10 9.02
CA ILE A 174 2.55 15.06 7.66
C ILE A 174 1.52 14.37 6.75
N ARG A 175 1.21 15.02 5.63
CA ARG A 175 0.22 14.55 4.66
C ARG A 175 0.75 13.45 3.72
N LEU A 176 1.54 12.52 4.26
CA LEU A 176 1.91 11.31 3.56
C LEU A 176 0.80 10.26 3.67
N LYS A 177 0.56 9.56 2.57
CA LYS A 177 -0.33 8.40 2.51
C LYS A 177 0.39 7.19 3.08
N HIS A 178 -0.38 6.29 3.69
CA HIS A 178 0.09 5.02 4.25
C HIS A 178 0.95 4.22 3.26
N PHE A 179 0.53 4.19 1.98
CA PHE A 179 1.27 3.49 0.96
C PHE A 179 2.65 4.10 0.68
N GLN A 180 2.82 5.42 0.79
CA GLN A 180 4.15 6.05 0.65
C GLN A 180 5.07 5.64 1.80
N ILE A 181 4.57 5.64 3.04
CA ILE A 181 5.32 5.15 4.20
C ILE A 181 5.75 3.68 4.00
N ILE A 182 4.84 2.83 3.49
CA ILE A 182 5.15 1.43 3.18
C ILE A 182 6.30 1.32 2.16
N ILE A 183 6.23 2.06 1.05
CA ILE A 183 7.28 2.07 0.03
C ILE A 183 8.61 2.54 0.61
N MET A 184 8.59 3.59 1.44
CA MET A 184 9.79 4.13 2.07
C MET A 184 10.40 3.16 3.08
N ILE A 185 9.59 2.46 3.87
CA ILE A 185 10.05 1.41 4.78
C ILE A 185 10.70 0.27 3.98
N ILE A 186 10.02 -0.23 2.94
CA ILE A 186 10.52 -1.34 2.14
C ILE A 186 11.87 -0.96 1.53
N PHE A 187 11.95 0.21 0.89
CA PHE A 187 13.18 0.67 0.26
C PHE A 187 14.34 0.81 1.26
N TYR A 188 14.09 1.46 2.39
CA TYR A 188 15.10 1.61 3.44
C TYR A 188 15.59 0.24 3.92
N LEU A 189 14.68 -0.69 4.23
CA LEU A 189 15.07 -2.03 4.68
C LEU A 189 15.82 -2.81 3.59
N GLN A 190 15.47 -2.65 2.31
CA GLN A 190 16.22 -3.24 1.20
C GLN A 190 17.64 -2.68 1.10
N LYS A 191 17.82 -1.36 1.22
CA LYS A 191 19.14 -0.70 1.19
C LYS A 191 20.06 -1.11 2.35
N HIS A 192 19.51 -1.73 3.40
CA HIS A 192 20.23 -2.18 4.58
C HIS A 192 20.20 -3.72 4.76
N ASP A 193 19.85 -4.45 3.70
CA ASP A 193 19.81 -5.91 3.66
C ASP A 193 18.80 -6.56 4.63
N PHE A 194 17.75 -5.86 5.05
CA PHE A 194 16.66 -6.41 5.86
C PHE A 194 15.47 -6.85 5.01
N LEU A 195 15.40 -6.51 3.74
CA LEU A 195 14.42 -7.08 2.82
C LEU A 195 15.07 -7.44 1.49
N PRO A 196 14.61 -8.51 0.82
CA PRO A 196 15.02 -8.81 -0.55
C PRO A 196 14.45 -7.77 -1.52
N SER A 197 15.09 -7.63 -2.68
CA SER A 197 14.53 -6.86 -3.80
C SER A 197 13.29 -7.57 -4.38
N ILE A 198 12.44 -6.85 -5.15
CA ILE A 198 11.34 -7.55 -5.83
C ILE A 198 11.88 -8.54 -6.89
N LEU A 199 13.00 -8.22 -7.52
CA LEU A 199 13.65 -9.14 -8.44
C LEU A 199 14.02 -10.47 -7.73
N ASP A 200 14.52 -10.42 -6.49
CA ASP A 200 14.90 -11.61 -5.73
C ASP A 200 13.69 -12.48 -5.34
N ILE A 201 12.56 -11.87 -4.98
CA ILE A 201 11.34 -12.63 -4.63
C ILE A 201 10.64 -13.22 -5.86
N GLN A 202 10.88 -12.66 -7.05
CA GLN A 202 10.39 -13.17 -8.33
C GLN A 202 11.35 -14.19 -8.96
N SER A 203 12.61 -14.21 -8.54
CA SER A 203 13.64 -15.12 -9.06
C SER A 203 13.26 -16.59 -8.88
N GLY A 204 13.36 -17.39 -9.96
CA GLY A 204 13.07 -18.83 -9.94
C GLY A 204 11.59 -19.18 -9.80
N VAL A 205 10.68 -18.23 -10.05
CA VAL A 205 9.23 -18.48 -10.12
C VAL A 205 8.80 -18.44 -11.58
N ARG A 206 7.79 -19.25 -11.95
CA ARG A 206 7.20 -19.18 -13.30
C ARG A 206 6.68 -17.76 -13.53
N GLU A 207 7.14 -17.14 -14.61
CA GLU A 207 6.72 -15.81 -14.98
C GLU A 207 5.22 -15.78 -15.29
N VAL A 208 4.54 -14.82 -14.68
CA VAL A 208 3.17 -14.43 -15.00
C VAL A 208 3.21 -12.92 -15.23
N LEU A 209 2.68 -12.52 -16.38
CA LEU A 209 2.69 -11.14 -16.83
C LEU A 209 1.31 -10.52 -16.65
N ILE A 210 1.28 -9.27 -16.17
CA ILE A 210 0.12 -8.38 -16.30
C ILE A 210 0.64 -7.15 -17.01
N ASP A 211 0.05 -6.84 -18.17
CA ASP A 211 0.50 -5.74 -19.04
C ASP A 211 2.02 -5.78 -19.32
N GLY A 212 2.53 -6.97 -19.66
CA GLY A 212 3.96 -7.18 -19.94
C GLY A 212 4.88 -7.10 -18.72
N THR A 213 4.36 -6.88 -17.51
CA THR A 213 5.16 -6.79 -16.28
C THR A 213 5.13 -8.11 -15.49
N PRO A 214 6.29 -8.66 -15.07
CA PRO A 214 6.34 -9.78 -14.15
C PRO A 214 5.76 -9.42 -12.78
N VAL A 215 4.74 -10.16 -12.34
CA VAL A 215 4.03 -9.90 -11.08
C VAL A 215 4.09 -11.05 -10.08
N GLN A 216 4.47 -12.24 -10.53
CA GLN A 216 4.40 -13.44 -9.69
C GLN A 216 5.57 -13.51 -8.71
N CYS A 217 5.27 -13.65 -7.41
CA CYS A 217 6.24 -13.94 -6.36
C CYS A 217 5.94 -15.28 -5.66
N ASP A 218 6.98 -15.91 -5.10
CA ASP A 218 6.80 -17.08 -4.23
C ASP A 218 6.47 -16.65 -2.80
N SER A 219 5.18 -16.59 -2.48
CA SER A 219 4.68 -16.17 -1.17
C SER A 219 4.93 -17.18 -0.03
N ASN A 220 5.53 -18.33 -0.34
CA ASN A 220 5.88 -19.35 0.64
C ASN A 220 7.35 -19.30 1.04
N ARG A 221 8.18 -18.51 0.34
CA ARG A 221 9.58 -18.35 0.72
C ARG A 221 9.71 -17.68 2.09
N LEU A 222 10.49 -18.30 2.96
CA LEU A 222 10.86 -17.74 4.24
C LEU A 222 12.12 -16.88 4.09
N LEU A 223 12.38 -16.02 5.07
CA LEU A 223 13.54 -15.13 5.10
C LEU A 223 14.86 -15.86 4.79
N LYS A 224 15.07 -17.04 5.37
CA LYS A 224 16.27 -17.87 5.19
C LYS A 224 16.56 -18.28 3.73
N HIS A 225 15.60 -18.14 2.82
CA HIS A 225 15.78 -18.46 1.40
C HIS A 225 16.35 -17.28 0.60
N TYR A 226 16.43 -16.08 1.18
CA TYR A 226 16.96 -14.88 0.54
C TYR A 226 18.41 -14.65 0.99
N HIS A 227 19.36 -14.95 0.10
CA HIS A 227 20.78 -14.79 0.39
C HIS A 227 21.11 -13.31 0.68
N GLY A 228 21.86 -13.06 1.75
CA GLY A 228 22.25 -11.72 2.18
C GLY A 228 21.18 -10.97 2.99
N THR A 229 19.91 -11.40 2.96
CA THR A 229 18.87 -10.75 3.78
C THR A 229 18.96 -11.18 5.25
N ARG A 230 19.05 -10.20 6.14
CA ARG A 230 19.17 -10.36 7.60
C ARG A 230 17.82 -10.20 8.28
N LYS A 231 17.68 -10.85 9.44
CA LYS A 231 16.51 -10.69 10.31
C LYS A 231 16.59 -9.35 11.04
N MET A 232 15.49 -8.61 11.02
CA MET A 232 15.29 -7.47 11.91
C MET A 232 14.92 -8.00 13.31
N ASN A 233 15.72 -7.67 14.33
CA ASN A 233 15.52 -8.19 15.69
C ASN A 233 14.71 -7.25 16.58
N ASN A 234 14.88 -5.94 16.40
CA ASN A 234 14.19 -4.90 17.14
C ASN A 234 13.92 -3.72 16.22
N TYR A 235 12.66 -3.36 16.01
CA TYR A 235 12.31 -2.25 15.15
C TYR A 235 12.84 -0.89 15.64
N LYS A 236 13.06 -0.72 16.95
CA LYS A 236 13.53 0.56 17.52
C LYS A 236 14.93 0.94 17.03
N ASP A 237 15.79 -0.05 16.83
CA ASP A 237 17.15 0.12 16.29
C ASP A 237 17.15 0.74 14.88
N HIS A 238 16.00 0.74 14.20
CA HIS A 238 15.83 1.28 12.85
C HIS A 238 15.15 2.65 12.79
N ILE A 239 14.61 3.16 13.90
CA ILE A 239 13.91 4.46 13.94
C ILE A 239 14.86 5.59 13.59
N TYR A 240 15.94 5.76 14.37
CA TYR A 240 16.91 6.83 14.11
C TYR A 240 17.59 6.69 12.74
N PRO A 241 18.10 5.50 12.33
CA PRO A 241 18.74 5.37 11.03
C PRO A 241 17.78 5.60 9.85
N PHE A 242 16.47 5.32 9.98
CA PHE A 242 15.48 5.63 8.95
C PHE A 242 15.34 7.14 8.73
N PHE A 243 15.14 7.93 9.79
CA PHE A 243 15.08 9.39 9.67
C PHE A 243 16.41 9.97 9.18
N LYS A 244 17.53 9.41 9.64
CA LYS A 244 18.87 9.80 9.18
C LYS A 244 19.10 9.50 7.70
N PHE A 245 18.54 8.42 7.18
CA PHE A 245 18.57 8.07 5.77
C PHE A 245 17.76 9.09 4.95
N TYR A 246 16.49 9.30 5.32
CA TYR A 246 15.59 10.12 4.52
C TYR A 246 15.84 11.62 4.60
N LYS A 247 16.42 12.16 5.69
CA LYS A 247 16.85 13.57 5.69
C LYS A 247 17.93 13.89 4.65
N LYS A 248 18.62 12.87 4.14
CA LYS A 248 19.67 13.00 3.11
C LYS A 248 19.21 12.52 1.73
N PHE A 249 18.01 11.96 1.64
CA PHE A 249 17.51 11.41 0.38
C PHE A 249 17.09 12.56 -0.54
N ASN A 250 17.61 12.56 -1.77
CA ASN A 250 17.32 13.60 -2.75
C ASN A 250 16.01 13.28 -3.48
N PHE A 251 14.87 13.52 -2.82
CA PHE A 251 13.54 13.28 -3.39
C PHE A 251 13.30 13.97 -4.75
N PRO A 252 13.75 15.22 -4.99
CA PRO A 252 13.53 15.88 -6.28
C PRO A 252 14.21 15.20 -7.47
N GLN A 253 15.37 14.59 -7.27
CA GLN A 253 16.19 14.04 -8.37
C GLN A 253 16.31 12.52 -8.36
N ARG A 254 15.70 11.82 -7.39
CA ARG A 254 15.82 10.36 -7.23
C ARG A 254 14.47 9.66 -7.18
N ILE A 255 14.42 8.49 -7.79
CA ILE A 255 13.28 7.58 -7.81
C ILE A 255 13.66 6.33 -7.01
N ILE A 256 12.75 5.88 -6.14
CA ILE A 256 12.87 4.62 -5.39
C ILE A 256 12.53 3.45 -6.33
N ASP A 257 13.46 2.55 -6.62
CA ASP A 257 13.21 1.30 -7.35
C ASP A 257 13.23 0.12 -6.37
N LEU A 258 12.04 -0.35 -5.95
CA LEU A 258 11.91 -1.50 -5.06
C LEU A 258 12.30 -2.81 -5.74
N HIS A 259 12.21 -2.88 -7.07
CA HIS A 259 12.51 -4.11 -7.80
C HIS A 259 13.98 -4.41 -7.86
N ARG A 260 14.80 -3.37 -7.98
CA ARG A 260 16.27 -3.51 -7.93
C ARG A 260 16.88 -3.13 -6.59
N ALA A 261 16.08 -2.62 -5.65
CA ALA A 261 16.56 -2.07 -4.38
C ALA A 261 17.60 -0.93 -4.56
N ILE A 262 17.40 -0.08 -5.58
CA ILE A 262 18.30 1.06 -5.87
C ILE A 262 17.50 2.36 -5.99
N ASP A 263 18.19 3.48 -5.82
CA ASP A 263 17.68 4.78 -6.25
C ASP A 263 18.19 5.08 -7.66
N ILE A 264 17.32 5.58 -8.53
CA ILE A 264 17.62 5.93 -9.92
C ILE A 264 17.53 7.44 -10.03
N LYS A 265 18.45 8.07 -10.77
CA LYS A 265 18.28 9.49 -11.07
C LYS A 265 17.06 9.71 -11.95
N LEU A 266 16.32 10.78 -11.71
CA LEU A 266 15.14 11.13 -12.50
C LEU A 266 15.44 11.24 -14.00
N GLU A 267 16.61 11.76 -14.37
CA GLU A 267 17.08 11.87 -15.77
C GLU A 267 17.34 10.51 -16.45
N ASP A 268 17.73 9.49 -15.67
CA ASP A 268 18.03 8.14 -16.17
C ASP A 268 16.77 7.26 -16.25
N TYR A 269 15.61 7.81 -15.85
CA TYR A 269 14.35 7.11 -15.86
C TYR A 269 13.79 7.00 -17.29
N SER A 270 14.26 5.98 -17.99
CA SER A 270 13.89 5.70 -19.38
C SER A 270 12.70 4.76 -19.56
N CYS A 271 12.20 4.14 -18.47
CA CYS A 271 11.19 3.08 -18.58
C CYS A 271 10.23 3.05 -17.39
N ARG A 272 8.94 2.96 -17.73
CA ARG A 272 7.82 2.69 -16.83
C ARG A 272 7.95 1.26 -16.32
N SER A 273 8.43 1.09 -15.08
CA SER A 273 8.34 -0.19 -14.39
C SER A 273 7.60 0.01 -13.09
N PHE A 274 6.60 -0.83 -12.87
CA PHE A 274 5.75 -0.91 -11.68
C PHE A 274 6.40 -0.61 -10.33
N TRP A 275 7.56 -1.21 -10.11
CA TRP A 275 8.22 -1.20 -8.83
C TRP A 275 9.05 0.06 -8.59
N ARG A 276 8.97 1.03 -9.49
CA ARG A 276 9.61 2.33 -9.38
C ARG A 276 8.59 3.37 -8.94
N PHE A 277 8.91 3.99 -7.82
CA PHE A 277 8.09 4.97 -7.14
C PHE A 277 8.87 6.26 -7.05
N ASN A 278 8.34 7.31 -7.66
CA ASN A 278 8.75 8.65 -7.32
C ASN A 278 7.85 9.08 -6.14
N VAL A 279 8.43 9.28 -4.95
CA VAL A 279 7.64 9.60 -3.74
C VAL A 279 6.99 10.99 -3.85
N MET A 280 7.63 11.96 -4.53
CA MET A 280 7.01 13.26 -4.83
C MET A 280 5.82 13.12 -5.78
N ASN A 281 5.90 12.21 -6.76
CA ASN A 281 4.80 12.03 -7.69
C ASN A 281 3.76 11.01 -7.22
N SER A 282 4.08 10.08 -6.32
CA SER A 282 3.28 8.92 -5.85
C SER A 282 2.36 8.25 -6.88
N VAL A 283 2.72 8.40 -8.14
CA VAL A 283 2.27 7.58 -9.23
C VAL A 283 3.19 6.37 -9.11
N VAL A 284 2.62 5.21 -8.76
CA VAL A 284 3.05 3.99 -9.48
C VAL A 284 3.00 4.43 -10.93
N LEU A 285 4.13 4.75 -11.56
CA LEU A 285 4.22 5.49 -12.84
C LEU A 285 3.68 4.70 -14.06
N ASP A 286 2.70 3.83 -13.84
CA ASP A 286 1.67 3.46 -14.79
C ASP A 286 0.30 3.78 -14.16
N PHE A 287 -0.14 5.01 -14.39
CA PHE A 287 -1.49 5.45 -14.73
C PHE A 287 -1.42 6.99 -14.69
N GLU A 288 -0.97 7.58 -15.79
CA GLU A 288 -1.35 8.96 -16.13
C GLU A 288 -2.87 9.06 -15.95
N GLN A 289 -3.32 9.74 -14.88
CA GLN A 289 -4.66 10.31 -14.62
C GLN A 289 -5.10 10.38 -13.14
N ASN A 290 -4.21 10.15 -12.16
CA ASN A 290 -4.52 10.49 -10.75
C ASN A 290 -3.75 11.71 -10.26
N ALA A 291 -4.28 12.90 -10.54
CA ALA A 291 -3.91 14.15 -9.85
C ALA A 291 -4.19 14.08 -8.33
N SER A 292 -4.91 13.07 -7.85
CA SER A 292 -5.25 12.87 -6.44
C SER A 292 -4.20 12.10 -5.62
N ASN A 293 -3.18 11.53 -6.27
CA ASN A 293 -2.09 10.80 -5.61
C ASN A 293 -0.74 11.51 -5.66
N THR A 294 -0.65 12.69 -6.28
CA THR A 294 0.57 13.50 -6.24
C THR A 294 0.81 13.97 -4.81
N VAL A 295 2.01 13.73 -4.29
CA VAL A 295 2.44 14.39 -3.05
C VAL A 295 2.83 15.80 -3.44
N ARG A 296 2.39 16.79 -2.68
CA ARG A 296 2.81 18.16 -2.95
C ARG A 296 4.26 18.29 -2.53
N GLU A 297 5.03 19.11 -3.24
CA GLU A 297 6.43 19.37 -2.87
C GLU A 297 6.54 19.77 -1.38
N GLU A 298 5.61 20.63 -0.93
CA GLU A 298 5.41 21.01 0.47
C GLU A 298 5.35 19.81 1.43
N ASP A 299 4.60 18.75 1.09
CA ASP A 299 4.42 17.59 1.97
C ASP A 299 5.74 16.78 2.10
N ILE A 300 6.63 16.84 1.09
CA ILE A 300 7.97 16.23 1.16
C ILE A 300 8.93 17.13 1.94
N GLU A 301 8.87 18.44 1.75
CA GLU A 301 9.65 19.40 2.54
C GLU A 301 9.33 19.24 4.03
N ASP A 302 8.04 19.23 4.39
CA ASP A 302 7.55 18.98 5.75
C ASP A 302 8.08 17.65 6.31
N PHE A 303 8.08 16.59 5.48
CA PHE A 303 8.62 15.29 5.88
C PHE A 303 10.15 15.32 6.11
N VAL A 304 10.91 16.03 5.27
CA VAL A 304 12.36 16.18 5.44
C VAL A 304 12.67 16.98 6.69
N GLU A 305 11.94 18.05 6.96
CA GLU A 305 12.05 18.83 8.20
C GLU A 305 11.74 17.96 9.43
N LEU A 306 10.68 17.15 9.37
CA LEU A 306 10.40 16.15 10.40
C LEU A 306 11.58 15.21 10.58
N CYS A 307 12.16 14.66 9.51
CA CYS A 307 13.33 13.78 9.61
C CYS A 307 14.54 14.44 10.29
N ILE A 308 14.77 15.73 10.03
CA ILE A 308 15.84 16.51 10.69
C ILE A 308 15.56 16.61 12.19
N ALA A 309 14.36 17.04 12.57
CA ALA A 309 13.96 17.17 13.97
C ALA A 309 13.99 15.82 14.71
N SER A 310 13.55 14.74 14.07
CA SER A 310 13.56 13.39 14.63
C SER A 310 14.97 12.83 14.81
N CYS A 311 15.95 13.24 13.99
CA CYS A 311 17.34 12.85 14.21
C CYS A 311 17.93 13.43 15.50
N ASP A 312 17.46 14.59 15.95
CA ASP A 312 17.92 15.15 17.22
C ASP A 312 17.20 14.50 18.41
N LEU A 313 15.93 14.16 18.23
CA LEU A 313 15.14 13.45 19.24
C LEU A 313 15.61 12.02 19.49
N PHE A 314 15.83 11.24 18.43
CA PHE A 314 16.11 9.81 18.52
C PHE A 314 17.61 9.47 18.52
N ARG A 315 18.50 10.46 18.68
CA ARG A 315 19.93 10.21 18.70
C ARG A 315 20.36 9.27 19.84
N ASP A 316 19.69 9.43 20.98
CA ASP A 316 20.01 8.75 22.24
C ASP A 316 18.86 7.84 22.71
N TYR A 317 17.83 7.64 21.88
CA TYR A 317 16.66 6.80 22.14
C TYR A 317 16.90 5.36 21.67
#